data_AF-A0A2W0BGX5-F1
#
_entry.id   AF-A0A2W0BGX5-F1
#
_cell.length_a   1.000
_cell.length_b   1.000
_cell.length_c   1.000
_cell.angle_alpha   90.00
_cell.angle_beta   90.00
_cell.angle_gamma   90.00
#
_symmetry.space_group_name_H-M   'P 1'
#
loop_
_entity.id
_entity.type
_entity.pdbx_description
1 polymer ?
#
loop_
_entity_poly.entity_id
_entity_poly.type
_entity_poly.pdbx_seq_one_letter_code
_entity_poly.pdbx_strand_id
1 'polypeptide(L)'
;MFNGEVTQRTIELLKGIDLAKATFQTSTGLVNYDLTGPAKKLYPVLSPLRNALPRVMGNGDTATRWKAITAINTANLSPGVSEGKRGGRIGVSEQDYTSAYAGLGLEGDVTFEALYASQGFDDARARTVESVLRAVMIAEERVILNGNNSLALGTALAPTATLASGGSMTAQATVVFVVALTPEGFINSTIAGGVPKSVVRNNIDGTTDTYGGGSSNISLASNTVTTAGGNLSITAICPAIKGAAGYAWYVGPNAAGAKLA
;
A
#
# COMPACT_ATOMS: atom_id res chain seq x y z
N MET A 1 58.23 -8.32 59.54
CA MET A 1 56.88 -7.73 59.59
C MET A 1 56.92 -6.39 58.89
N PHE A 2 56.17 -6.27 57.79
CA PHE A 2 55.46 -5.08 57.31
C PHE A 2 56.16 -3.72 57.34
N ASN A 3 57.09 -3.43 56.40
CA ASN A 3 57.40 -2.03 56.03
C ASN A 3 57.97 -1.82 54.61
N GLY A 4 58.04 -2.85 53.76
CA GLY A 4 58.58 -2.74 52.39
C GLY A 4 57.54 -2.71 51.24
N GLU A 5 56.34 -3.27 51.45
CA GLU A 5 55.33 -3.41 50.37
C GLU A 5 54.40 -2.20 50.23
N VAL A 6 54.20 -1.42 51.31
CA VAL A 6 53.33 -0.23 51.26
C VAL A 6 54.00 0.90 50.48
N THR A 7 55.31 1.04 50.58
CA THR A 7 56.07 2.05 49.82
C THR A 7 56.14 1.74 48.32
N GLN A 8 56.24 0.47 47.90
CA GLN A 8 56.22 0.13 46.47
C GLN A 8 54.85 0.37 45.82
N ARG A 9 53.75 0.01 46.46
CA ARG A 9 52.39 0.28 45.92
C ARG A 9 52.03 1.76 45.89
N THR A 10 52.54 2.54 46.85
CA THR A 10 52.35 4.01 46.84
C THR A 10 53.24 4.67 45.78
N ILE A 11 54.45 4.15 45.52
CA ILE A 11 55.33 4.60 44.44
C ILE A 11 54.80 4.19 43.05
N GLU A 12 54.14 3.04 42.90
CA GLU A 12 53.44 2.63 41.67
C GLU A 12 52.19 3.48 41.40
N LEU A 13 51.44 3.87 42.45
CA LEU A 13 50.33 4.82 42.32
C LEU A 13 50.82 6.23 41.97
N LEU A 14 51.97 6.68 42.51
CA LEU A 14 52.55 7.98 42.21
C LEU A 14 53.22 8.04 40.82
N LYS A 15 53.76 6.91 40.33
CA LYS A 15 54.20 6.72 38.93
C LYS A 15 53.04 6.51 37.94
N GLY A 16 51.81 6.41 38.44
CA GLY A 16 50.59 6.13 37.67
C GLY A 16 49.74 7.36 37.34
N ILE A 17 50.15 8.57 37.69
CA ILE A 17 49.52 9.80 37.20
C ILE A 17 50.09 10.03 35.79
N ASP A 18 49.31 9.61 34.81
CA ASP A 18 49.52 9.71 33.35
C ASP A 18 49.97 8.45 32.60
N LEU A 19 49.54 7.27 33.07
CA LEU A 19 49.09 6.29 32.08
C LEU A 19 47.70 6.71 31.59
N ALA A 20 47.65 7.58 30.57
CA ALA A 20 46.51 7.69 29.69
C ALA A 20 46.24 6.29 29.09
N LYS A 21 45.47 5.47 29.83
CA LYS A 21 45.20 4.08 29.48
C LYS A 21 44.22 4.04 28.30
N ALA A 22 44.77 3.54 27.20
CA ALA A 22 44.16 3.04 25.98
C ALA A 22 43.97 4.06 24.84
N THR A 23 44.80 3.92 23.80
CA THR A 23 44.69 4.56 22.46
C THR A 23 43.37 4.23 21.76
N PHE A 24 42.78 3.08 22.07
CA PHE A 24 41.46 2.68 21.60
C PHE A 24 40.60 2.31 22.82
N GLN A 25 39.45 2.95 22.94
CA GLN A 25 38.46 2.70 23.99
C GLN A 25 37.17 2.19 23.32
N THR A 26 36.22 1.63 24.07
CA THR A 26 34.93 1.22 23.49
C THR A 26 34.19 2.37 22.79
N SER A 27 34.52 3.63 23.11
CA SER A 27 34.06 4.85 22.43
C SER A 27 34.82 5.19 21.13
N THR A 28 36.01 4.61 20.88
CA THR A 28 36.80 4.86 19.66
C THR A 28 36.33 4.02 18.47
N GLY A 29 35.17 3.37 18.57
CA GLY A 29 34.47 2.74 17.44
C GLY A 29 35.03 1.42 16.95
N LEU A 30 36.15 0.92 17.49
CA LEU A 30 36.68 -0.42 17.22
C LEU A 30 35.97 -1.49 18.06
N VAL A 31 34.64 -1.45 18.06
CA VAL A 31 33.80 -2.48 18.69
C VAL A 31 33.54 -3.55 17.65
N ASN A 32 33.73 -4.82 18.02
CA ASN A 32 33.37 -5.95 17.16
C ASN A 32 31.87 -5.87 16.85
N TYR A 33 31.53 -5.77 15.56
CA TYR A 33 30.15 -5.90 15.11
C TYR A 33 29.87 -7.39 14.93
N ASP A 34 29.07 -7.97 15.83
CA ASP A 34 28.67 -9.38 15.75
C ASP A 34 27.80 -9.60 14.50
N LEU A 35 28.45 -9.95 13.40
CA LEU A 35 27.82 -10.36 12.16
C LEU A 35 27.39 -11.82 12.29
N THR A 36 26.26 -12.05 12.94
CA THR A 36 25.63 -13.38 12.92
C THR A 36 25.15 -13.67 11.49
N GLY A 37 25.90 -14.50 10.78
CA GLY A 37 25.46 -15.09 9.51
C GLY A 37 24.53 -16.28 9.78
N PRO A 38 23.54 -16.56 8.92
CA PRO A 38 23.07 -15.78 7.77
C PRO A 38 22.12 -14.63 8.18
N ALA A 39 21.89 -13.67 7.26
CA ALA A 39 21.07 -12.49 7.53
C ALA A 39 19.64 -12.86 8.01
N LYS A 40 19.21 -12.29 9.13
CA LYS A 40 17.88 -12.52 9.73
C LYS A 40 16.79 -11.86 8.88
N LYS A 41 15.69 -12.58 8.64
CA LYS A 41 14.51 -12.06 7.93
C LYS A 41 13.49 -11.55 8.93
N LEU A 42 13.31 -10.24 9.02
CA LEU A 42 12.40 -9.61 9.99
C LEU A 42 11.12 -9.03 9.37
N TYR A 43 10.86 -9.34 8.10
CA TYR A 43 9.64 -8.89 7.43
C TYR A 43 8.54 -9.97 7.50
N PRO A 44 7.30 -9.59 7.83
CA PRO A 44 6.19 -10.51 7.84
C PRO A 44 5.73 -10.82 6.41
N VAL A 45 5.36 -12.08 6.15
CA VAL A 45 4.75 -12.49 4.88
C VAL A 45 3.26 -12.69 5.15
N LEU A 46 2.49 -11.61 5.02
CA LEU A 46 1.04 -11.61 5.26
C LEU A 46 0.30 -11.90 3.95
N SER A 47 -0.19 -13.12 3.80
CA SER A 47 -0.99 -13.53 2.63
C SER A 47 -2.09 -14.56 2.98
N PRO A 48 -2.98 -14.24 3.92
CA PRO A 48 -3.99 -15.18 4.40
C PRO A 48 -5.04 -15.51 3.32
N LEU A 49 -5.51 -14.53 2.54
CA LEU A 49 -6.55 -14.75 1.54
C LEU A 49 -6.01 -15.60 0.40
N ARG A 50 -4.80 -15.30 -0.09
CA ARG A 50 -4.14 -16.13 -1.11
C ARG A 50 -4.01 -17.59 -0.67
N ASN A 51 -3.68 -17.83 0.60
CA ASN A 51 -3.52 -19.18 1.13
C ASN A 51 -4.85 -19.93 1.34
N ALA A 52 -5.95 -19.20 1.55
CA ALA A 52 -7.27 -19.77 1.78
C ALA A 52 -8.03 -20.05 0.47
N LEU A 53 -7.74 -19.31 -0.61
CA LEU A 53 -8.45 -19.46 -1.88
C LEU A 53 -8.01 -20.73 -2.63
N PRO A 54 -8.96 -21.61 -3.02
CA PRO A 54 -8.63 -22.78 -3.82
C PRO A 54 -8.15 -22.35 -5.21
N ARG A 55 -6.99 -22.87 -5.62
CA ARG A 55 -6.41 -22.61 -6.93
C ARG A 55 -6.73 -23.76 -7.88
N VAL A 56 -7.36 -23.43 -9.00
CA VAL A 56 -7.64 -24.38 -10.10
C VAL A 56 -6.95 -23.87 -11.35
N MET A 57 -6.30 -24.78 -12.07
CA MET A 57 -5.60 -24.44 -13.31
C MET A 57 -6.61 -24.07 -14.41
N GLY A 58 -6.31 -23.03 -15.18
CA GLY A 58 -7.06 -22.68 -16.39
C GLY A 58 -6.74 -23.63 -17.55
N ASN A 59 -7.71 -23.89 -18.42
CA ASN A 59 -7.57 -24.82 -19.56
C ASN A 59 -6.99 -24.15 -20.83
N GLY A 60 -6.05 -23.22 -20.69
CA GLY A 60 -5.36 -22.57 -21.83
C GLY A 60 -6.11 -21.41 -22.51
N ASP A 61 -7.21 -20.96 -21.92
CA ASP A 61 -7.95 -19.77 -22.37
C ASP A 61 -7.28 -18.47 -21.85
N THR A 62 -7.65 -17.30 -22.38
CA THR A 62 -7.18 -15.99 -21.88
C THR A 62 -8.05 -15.44 -20.73
N ALA A 63 -9.12 -16.16 -20.38
CA ALA A 63 -10.03 -15.84 -19.30
C ALA A 63 -10.64 -17.12 -18.71
N THR A 64 -11.05 -17.09 -17.44
CA THR A 64 -12.01 -18.07 -16.93
C THR A 64 -13.41 -17.64 -17.35
N ARG A 65 -14.17 -18.55 -17.96
CA ARG A 65 -15.57 -18.33 -18.35
C ARG A 65 -16.47 -19.33 -17.64
N TRP A 66 -17.59 -18.88 -17.12
CA TRP A 66 -18.57 -19.74 -16.47
C TRP A 66 -19.99 -19.25 -16.73
N LYS A 67 -20.93 -20.20 -16.81
CA LYS A 67 -22.37 -19.90 -16.85
C LYS A 67 -22.91 -20.02 -15.43
N ALA A 68 -23.66 -19.02 -14.98
CA ALA A 68 -24.36 -19.09 -13.70
C ALA A 68 -25.86 -19.06 -13.92
N ILE A 69 -26.58 -19.95 -13.22
CA ILE A 69 -28.03 -19.87 -13.11
C ILE A 69 -28.35 -18.81 -12.05
N THR A 70 -29.00 -17.72 -12.48
CA THR A 70 -29.29 -16.57 -11.62
C THR A 70 -30.67 -16.64 -10.99
N ALA A 71 -31.59 -17.39 -11.59
CA ALA A 71 -32.94 -17.59 -11.07
C ALA A 71 -33.54 -18.91 -11.54
N ILE A 72 -34.39 -19.49 -10.69
CA ILE A 72 -35.17 -20.71 -10.95
C ILE A 72 -36.64 -20.38 -10.67
N ASN A 73 -37.55 -20.96 -11.46
CA ASN A 73 -38.97 -20.61 -11.43
C ASN A 73 -39.19 -19.11 -11.70
N THR A 74 -38.62 -18.63 -12.82
CA THR A 74 -38.65 -17.21 -13.19
C THR A 74 -40.06 -16.62 -13.30
N ALA A 75 -41.08 -17.45 -13.55
CA ALA A 75 -42.49 -17.07 -13.59
C ALA A 75 -43.23 -17.27 -12.25
N ASN A 76 -42.50 -17.62 -11.17
CA ASN A 76 -43.04 -17.92 -9.84
C ASN A 76 -44.29 -18.82 -9.87
N LEU A 77 -44.23 -19.89 -10.67
CA LEU A 77 -45.30 -20.85 -10.82
C LEU A 77 -45.60 -21.52 -9.48
N SER A 78 -46.89 -21.63 -9.15
CA SER A 78 -47.36 -22.34 -7.96
C SER A 78 -47.11 -23.84 -8.08
N PRO A 79 -46.71 -24.53 -6.99
CA PRO A 79 -46.48 -25.97 -7.00
C PRO A 79 -47.77 -26.81 -6.94
N GLY A 80 -48.94 -26.19 -6.73
CA GLY A 80 -50.21 -26.90 -6.64
C GLY A 80 -50.63 -27.52 -7.97
N VAL A 81 -50.95 -28.81 -7.99
CA VAL A 81 -51.42 -29.54 -9.17
C VAL A 81 -52.78 -30.18 -8.86
N SER A 82 -53.78 -29.96 -9.72
CA SER A 82 -55.09 -30.60 -9.60
C SER A 82 -55.06 -32.03 -10.13
N GLU A 83 -55.97 -32.88 -9.63
CA GLU A 83 -56.10 -34.27 -10.06
C GLU A 83 -56.24 -34.40 -11.59
N GLY A 84 -55.47 -35.32 -12.19
CA GLY A 84 -55.45 -35.56 -13.64
C GLY A 84 -54.66 -34.56 -14.49
N LYS A 85 -53.97 -33.58 -13.88
CA LYS A 85 -53.12 -32.61 -14.60
C LYS A 85 -51.64 -32.72 -14.21
N ARG A 86 -50.77 -32.12 -15.02
CA ARG A 86 -49.33 -31.96 -14.74
C ARG A 86 -49.05 -30.54 -14.30
N GLY A 87 -48.05 -30.34 -13.43
CA GLY A 87 -47.58 -29.02 -13.04
C GLY A 87 -46.95 -28.25 -14.20
N GLY A 88 -46.91 -26.92 -14.08
CA GLY A 88 -46.27 -26.04 -15.05
C GLY A 88 -44.76 -26.27 -15.13
N ARG A 89 -44.19 -26.16 -16.34
CA ARG A 89 -42.73 -26.25 -16.54
C ARG A 89 -42.07 -24.97 -16.01
N ILE A 90 -41.17 -25.11 -15.06
CA ILE A 90 -40.37 -23.98 -14.57
C ILE A 90 -39.40 -23.48 -15.64
N GLY A 91 -39.19 -22.17 -15.66
CA GLY A 91 -38.09 -21.52 -16.38
C GLY A 91 -36.86 -21.37 -15.48
N VAL A 92 -35.69 -21.34 -16.10
CA VAL A 92 -34.40 -21.06 -15.47
C VAL A 92 -33.73 -19.92 -16.24
N SER A 93 -33.14 -18.97 -15.52
CA SER A 93 -32.35 -17.88 -16.13
C SER A 93 -30.87 -18.19 -15.98
N GLU A 94 -30.14 -18.11 -17.08
CA GLU A 94 -28.68 -18.27 -17.15
C GLU A 94 -28.02 -16.95 -17.55
N GLN A 95 -26.82 -16.71 -17.05
CA GLN A 95 -25.96 -15.59 -17.43
C GLN A 95 -24.52 -16.05 -17.62
N ASP A 96 -23.86 -15.47 -18.62
CA ASP A 96 -22.48 -15.79 -18.97
C ASP A 96 -21.53 -14.80 -18.30
N TYR A 97 -20.60 -15.31 -17.50
CA TYR A 97 -19.59 -14.54 -16.82
C TYR A 97 -18.20 -14.85 -17.37
N THR A 98 -17.34 -13.83 -17.37
CA THR A 98 -15.95 -13.94 -17.78
C THR A 98 -15.04 -13.17 -16.83
N SER A 99 -13.88 -13.72 -16.54
CA SER A 99 -12.81 -13.08 -15.77
C SER A 99 -11.49 -13.29 -16.51
N ALA A 100 -10.91 -12.21 -17.05
CA ALA A 100 -9.66 -12.27 -17.79
C ALA A 100 -8.47 -12.56 -16.88
N TYR A 101 -7.49 -13.34 -17.36
CA TYR A 101 -6.24 -13.54 -16.65
C TYR A 101 -5.35 -12.29 -16.77
N ALA A 102 -4.65 -11.96 -15.69
CA ALA A 102 -3.65 -10.90 -15.66
C ALA A 102 -2.33 -11.45 -15.09
N GLY A 103 -1.22 -11.04 -15.70
CA GLY A 103 0.12 -11.40 -15.23
C GLY A 103 0.51 -10.60 -13.99
N LEU A 104 1.17 -11.26 -13.05
CA LEU A 104 1.79 -10.66 -11.88
C LEU A 104 3.26 -11.06 -11.84
N GLY A 105 4.14 -10.10 -11.57
CA GLY A 105 5.57 -10.35 -11.52
C GLY A 105 6.31 -9.24 -10.79
N LEU A 106 7.31 -9.65 -10.02
CA LEU A 106 8.37 -8.80 -9.48
C LEU A 106 9.68 -9.50 -9.80
N GLU A 107 10.72 -8.73 -10.03
CA GLU A 107 12.02 -9.23 -10.45
C GLU A 107 13.11 -8.69 -9.54
N GLY A 108 14.19 -9.45 -9.42
CA GLY A 108 15.38 -9.07 -8.69
C GLY A 108 16.60 -9.73 -9.31
N ASP A 109 17.71 -9.02 -9.29
CA ASP A 109 18.99 -9.45 -9.83
C ASP A 109 20.05 -9.57 -8.73
N VAL A 110 21.15 -10.22 -9.07
CA VAL A 110 22.36 -10.31 -8.24
C VAL A 110 23.54 -10.10 -9.16
N THR A 111 24.36 -9.07 -8.88
CA THR A 111 25.58 -8.82 -9.64
C THR A 111 26.67 -9.84 -9.28
N PHE A 112 27.64 -10.02 -10.17
CA PHE A 112 28.74 -10.96 -9.93
C PHE A 112 29.59 -10.54 -8.73
N GLU A 113 29.82 -9.24 -8.56
CA GLU A 113 30.57 -8.65 -7.45
C GLU A 113 29.86 -8.91 -6.11
N ALA A 114 28.53 -8.79 -6.07
CA ALA A 114 27.74 -9.11 -4.88
C ALA A 114 27.81 -10.61 -4.55
N LEU A 115 27.79 -11.49 -5.56
CA LEU A 115 27.95 -12.92 -5.36
C LEU A 115 29.34 -13.28 -4.80
N TYR A 116 30.40 -12.63 -5.29
CA TYR A 116 31.75 -12.84 -4.77
C TYR A 116 31.88 -12.32 -3.33
N ALA A 117 31.31 -11.15 -3.04
CA ALA A 117 31.34 -10.55 -1.70
C ALA A 117 30.52 -11.34 -0.66
N SER A 118 29.49 -12.09 -1.09
CA SER A 118 28.63 -12.86 -0.18
C SER A 118 29.17 -14.26 0.15
N GLN A 119 30.24 -14.73 -0.52
CA GLN A 119 30.79 -16.06 -0.30
C GLN A 119 31.24 -16.26 1.15
N GLY A 120 30.78 -17.36 1.75
CA GLY A 120 31.09 -17.68 3.16
C GLY A 120 30.20 -16.98 4.19
N PHE A 121 29.28 -16.09 3.78
CA PHE A 121 28.31 -15.45 4.68
C PHE A 121 26.86 -15.84 4.39
N ASP A 122 26.39 -15.67 3.14
CA ASP A 122 25.03 -16.03 2.73
C ASP A 122 24.96 -16.30 1.21
N ASP A 123 23.99 -17.11 0.79
CA ASP A 123 23.72 -17.33 -0.63
C ASP A 123 22.84 -16.20 -1.17
N ALA A 124 23.50 -15.22 -1.82
CA ALA A 124 22.83 -14.07 -2.42
C ALA A 124 21.78 -14.48 -3.47
N ARG A 125 22.00 -15.56 -4.23
CA ARG A 125 21.03 -16.01 -5.26
C ARG A 125 19.80 -16.62 -4.61
N ALA A 126 19.99 -17.53 -3.67
CA ALA A 126 18.88 -18.12 -2.92
C ALA A 126 18.08 -17.04 -2.17
N ARG A 127 18.78 -16.04 -1.61
CA ARG A 127 18.17 -14.91 -0.92
C ARG A 127 17.31 -14.05 -1.83
N THR A 128 17.79 -13.76 -3.04
CA THR A 128 17.03 -12.96 -4.01
C THR A 128 15.79 -13.73 -4.48
N VAL A 129 15.91 -15.03 -4.79
CA VAL A 129 14.76 -15.87 -5.17
C VAL A 129 13.70 -15.88 -4.07
N GLU A 130 14.10 -16.09 -2.82
CA GLU A 130 13.15 -16.13 -1.71
C GLU A 130 12.50 -14.77 -1.44
N SER A 131 13.28 -13.69 -1.53
CA SER A 131 12.77 -12.33 -1.35
C SER A 131 11.76 -11.96 -2.43
N VAL A 132 12.06 -12.28 -3.69
CA VAL A 132 11.16 -12.06 -4.83
C VAL A 132 9.90 -12.90 -4.67
N LEU A 133 10.01 -14.19 -4.32
CA LEU A 133 8.84 -15.04 -4.10
C LEU A 133 7.91 -14.46 -3.03
N ARG A 134 8.47 -14.06 -1.88
CA ARG A 134 7.70 -13.47 -0.78
C ARG A 134 7.10 -12.11 -1.15
N ALA A 135 7.81 -11.31 -1.95
CA ALA A 135 7.30 -10.03 -2.44
C ALA A 135 6.12 -10.23 -3.40
N VAL A 136 6.22 -11.17 -4.35
CA VAL A 136 5.12 -11.52 -5.27
C VAL A 136 3.93 -12.05 -4.48
N MET A 137 4.18 -12.88 -3.48
CA MET A 137 3.17 -13.40 -2.57
C MET A 137 2.34 -12.32 -1.85
N ILE A 138 2.99 -11.22 -1.42
CA ILE A 138 2.34 -10.07 -0.78
C ILE A 138 1.63 -9.19 -1.82
N ALA A 139 2.26 -8.97 -2.99
CA ALA A 139 1.67 -8.22 -4.08
C ALA A 139 0.38 -8.90 -4.59
N GLU A 140 0.39 -10.23 -4.69
CA GLU A 140 -0.78 -11.00 -5.08
C GLU A 140 -1.94 -10.81 -4.09
N GLU A 141 -1.68 -10.85 -2.78
CA GLU A 141 -2.70 -10.57 -1.75
C GLU A 141 -3.35 -9.20 -1.96
N ARG A 142 -2.53 -8.17 -2.25
CA ARG A 142 -3.03 -6.82 -2.54
C ARG A 142 -3.90 -6.79 -3.80
N VAL A 143 -3.50 -7.51 -4.84
CA VAL A 143 -4.24 -7.56 -6.12
C VAL A 143 -5.55 -8.34 -5.97
N ILE A 144 -5.57 -9.42 -5.20
CA ILE A 144 -6.82 -10.17 -4.95
C ILE A 144 -7.85 -9.27 -4.24
N LEU A 145 -7.42 -8.46 -3.29
CA LEU A 145 -8.32 -7.57 -2.53
C LEU A 145 -8.72 -6.30 -3.29
N ASN A 146 -7.75 -5.67 -3.96
CA ASN A 146 -7.90 -4.30 -4.47
C ASN A 146 -7.77 -4.19 -5.99
N GLY A 147 -7.54 -5.30 -6.70
CA GLY A 147 -7.38 -5.34 -8.13
C GLY A 147 -8.63 -4.84 -8.83
N ASN A 148 -8.49 -3.76 -9.58
CA ASN A 148 -9.57 -3.17 -10.37
C ASN A 148 -9.06 -2.85 -11.77
N ASN A 149 -9.66 -3.48 -12.78
CA ASN A 149 -9.33 -3.27 -14.20
C ASN A 149 -10.50 -2.68 -15.01
N SER A 150 -11.68 -2.53 -14.41
CA SER A 150 -12.90 -2.20 -15.18
C SER A 150 -13.65 -0.98 -14.66
N LEU A 151 -13.55 -0.66 -13.36
CA LEU A 151 -14.26 0.46 -12.77
C LEU A 151 -13.41 1.73 -12.83
N ALA A 152 -13.70 2.59 -13.81
CA ALA A 152 -13.17 3.95 -13.85
C ALA A 152 -13.87 4.84 -12.81
N LEU A 153 -13.09 5.55 -11.98
CA LEU A 153 -13.64 6.45 -10.95
C LEU A 153 -14.30 7.72 -11.54
N GLY A 154 -14.01 8.05 -12.80
CA GLY A 154 -14.56 9.22 -13.47
C GLY A 154 -14.14 10.53 -12.81
N THR A 155 -15.10 11.46 -12.68
CA THR A 155 -14.91 12.76 -12.03
C THR A 155 -15.76 12.82 -10.77
N ALA A 156 -15.18 13.26 -9.66
CA ALA A 156 -15.93 13.46 -8.42
C ALA A 156 -16.94 14.61 -8.54
N LEU A 157 -18.08 14.47 -7.85
CA LEU A 157 -19.06 15.54 -7.76
C LEU A 157 -18.47 16.72 -6.96
N ALA A 158 -18.98 17.93 -7.23
CA ALA A 158 -18.56 19.13 -6.50
C ALA A 158 -18.87 18.94 -5.00
N PRO A 159 -17.90 19.16 -4.11
CA PRO A 159 -18.14 19.07 -2.68
C PRO A 159 -18.95 20.27 -2.19
N THR A 160 -19.71 20.08 -1.12
CA THR A 160 -20.42 21.17 -0.43
C THR A 160 -19.60 21.59 0.78
N ALA A 161 -19.24 22.87 0.85
CA ALA A 161 -18.50 23.45 1.96
C ALA A 161 -19.40 24.29 2.86
N THR A 162 -19.30 24.10 4.17
CA THR A 162 -20.01 24.89 5.19
C THR A 162 -19.04 25.38 6.26
N LEU A 163 -19.33 26.55 6.84
CA LEU A 163 -18.55 27.06 7.96
C LEU A 163 -19.00 26.37 9.25
N ALA A 164 -18.02 26.03 10.09
CA ALA A 164 -18.22 25.55 11.44
C ALA A 164 -17.39 26.39 12.42
N SER A 165 -17.77 26.38 13.71
CA SER A 165 -17.02 27.03 14.78
C SER A 165 -15.93 26.11 15.34
N GLY A 166 -14.94 26.68 16.04
CA GLY A 166 -13.90 25.93 16.74
C GLY A 166 -12.62 25.65 15.94
N GLY A 167 -12.24 26.56 15.03
CA GLY A 167 -11.01 26.45 14.23
C GLY A 167 -10.15 27.71 14.26
N SER A 168 -8.96 27.64 13.65
CA SER A 168 -8.00 28.74 13.60
C SER A 168 -7.72 29.22 12.16
N MET A 169 -8.67 29.02 11.24
CA MET A 169 -8.48 29.44 9.86
C MET A 169 -8.35 30.97 9.76
N THR A 170 -7.46 31.42 8.88
CA THR A 170 -7.30 32.84 8.57
C THR A 170 -8.50 33.33 7.78
N ALA A 171 -8.82 34.62 7.87
CA ALA A 171 -9.92 35.22 7.12
C ALA A 171 -9.61 35.21 5.61
N GLN A 172 -10.29 34.33 4.85
CA GLN A 172 -10.09 34.20 3.41
C GLN A 172 -11.32 33.55 2.76
N ALA A 173 -11.67 34.00 1.55
CA ALA A 173 -12.59 33.25 0.69
C ALA A 173 -11.94 31.93 0.29
N THR A 174 -12.56 30.82 0.65
CA THR A 174 -12.00 29.47 0.50
C THR A 174 -12.96 28.59 -0.29
N VAL A 175 -12.39 27.77 -1.18
CA VAL A 175 -13.07 26.72 -1.94
C VAL A 175 -12.37 25.38 -1.70
N VAL A 176 -13.12 24.30 -1.87
CA VAL A 176 -12.66 22.94 -1.67
C VAL A 176 -12.83 22.14 -2.97
N PHE A 177 -11.85 21.30 -3.27
CA PHE A 177 -11.89 20.32 -4.35
C PHE A 177 -11.61 18.93 -3.79
N VAL A 178 -12.05 17.90 -4.49
CA VAL A 178 -11.84 16.52 -4.08
C VAL A 178 -11.41 15.65 -5.25
N VAL A 179 -10.51 14.72 -4.97
CA VAL A 179 -10.08 13.64 -5.86
C VAL A 179 -10.34 12.32 -5.16
N ALA A 180 -11.10 11.44 -5.79
CA ALA A 180 -11.34 10.10 -5.28
C ALA A 180 -10.18 9.17 -5.65
N LEU A 181 -9.80 8.29 -4.73
CA LEU A 181 -8.65 7.41 -4.87
C LEU A 181 -9.09 5.95 -4.80
N THR A 182 -8.57 5.12 -5.69
CA THR A 182 -8.58 3.65 -5.51
C THR A 182 -7.69 3.28 -4.32
N PRO A 183 -7.76 2.04 -3.79
CA PRO A 183 -6.83 1.60 -2.75
C PRO A 183 -5.36 1.78 -3.14
N GLU A 184 -5.02 1.52 -4.41
CA GLU A 184 -3.66 1.70 -4.92
C GLU A 184 -3.26 3.18 -5.00
N GLY A 185 -4.16 4.05 -5.47
CA GLY A 185 -3.94 5.50 -5.47
C GLY A 185 -3.80 6.05 -4.05
N PHE A 186 -4.54 5.52 -3.09
CA PHE A 186 -4.47 5.91 -1.68
C PHE A 186 -3.13 5.55 -1.05
N ILE A 187 -2.64 4.32 -1.25
CA ILE A 187 -1.34 3.87 -0.72
C ILE A 187 -0.19 4.71 -1.27
N ASN A 188 -0.27 5.11 -2.54
CA ASN A 188 0.79 5.86 -3.21
C ASN A 188 0.66 7.39 -3.03
N SER A 189 -0.44 7.88 -2.45
CA SER A 189 -0.66 9.31 -2.22
C SER A 189 -0.06 9.75 -0.88
N THR A 190 0.65 10.88 -0.88
CA THR A 190 1.15 11.52 0.34
C THR A 190 0.99 13.03 0.24
N ILE A 191 0.95 13.74 1.38
CA ILE A 191 0.84 15.21 1.36
C ILE A 191 2.04 15.85 0.64
N ALA A 192 3.25 15.33 0.87
CA ALA A 192 4.47 15.85 0.28
C ALA A 192 4.65 15.44 -1.20
N GLY A 193 4.32 14.19 -1.54
CA GLY A 193 4.46 13.64 -2.90
C GLY A 193 3.25 13.91 -3.81
N GLY A 194 2.16 14.43 -3.25
CA GLY A 194 0.90 14.66 -3.95
C GLY A 194 0.14 13.37 -4.28
N VAL A 195 -0.88 13.52 -5.12
CA VAL A 195 -1.68 12.42 -5.66
C VAL A 195 -1.15 12.04 -7.05
N PRO A 196 -0.69 10.80 -7.26
CA PRO A 196 -0.17 10.38 -8.56
C PRO A 196 -1.29 10.24 -9.58
N LYS A 197 -1.18 10.94 -10.71
CA LYS A 197 -2.12 10.80 -11.86
C LYS A 197 -1.75 9.64 -12.77
N SER A 198 -0.45 9.40 -12.92
CA SER A 198 0.15 8.29 -13.64
C SER A 198 1.36 7.80 -12.87
N VAL A 199 1.61 6.49 -12.94
CA VAL A 199 2.79 5.86 -12.38
C VAL A 199 3.62 5.32 -13.53
N VAL A 200 4.91 5.64 -13.51
CA VAL A 200 5.90 5.08 -14.42
C VAL A 200 6.71 4.07 -13.63
N ARG A 201 6.71 2.82 -14.09
CA ARG A 201 7.54 1.75 -13.56
C ARG A 201 8.70 1.51 -14.52
N ASN A 202 9.92 1.56 -13.99
CA ASN A 202 11.11 1.15 -14.71
C ASN A 202 11.30 -0.36 -14.53
N ASN A 203 11.45 -1.05 -15.65
CA ASN A 203 11.63 -2.49 -15.70
C ASN A 203 13.12 -2.81 -15.65
N ILE A 204 13.45 -4.05 -15.25
CA ILE A 204 14.86 -4.47 -15.12
C ILE A 204 15.57 -4.55 -16.47
N ASP A 205 14.81 -4.74 -17.56
CA ASP A 205 15.28 -4.77 -18.94
C ASP A 205 15.54 -3.35 -19.50
N GLY A 206 15.36 -2.31 -18.69
CA GLY A 206 15.53 -0.91 -19.08
C GLY A 206 14.33 -0.30 -19.80
N THR A 207 13.26 -1.06 -20.02
CA THR A 207 12.00 -0.53 -20.56
C THR A 207 11.18 0.16 -19.46
N THR A 208 10.13 0.88 -19.86
CA THR A 208 9.23 1.56 -18.92
C THR A 208 7.78 1.24 -19.22
N ASP A 209 7.02 0.89 -18.19
CA ASP A 209 5.57 0.79 -18.24
C ASP A 209 4.93 2.02 -17.61
N THR A 210 3.94 2.61 -18.28
CA THR A 210 3.15 3.69 -17.73
C THR A 210 1.71 3.25 -17.54
N TYR A 211 1.17 3.43 -16.34
CA TYR A 211 -0.22 3.12 -16.01
C TYR A 211 -0.85 4.22 -15.16
N GLY A 212 -2.17 4.19 -15.02
CA GLY A 212 -2.91 5.18 -14.24
C GLY A 212 -2.56 5.12 -12.76
N GLY A 213 -2.44 6.29 -12.10
CA GLY A 213 -2.06 6.38 -10.69
C GLY A 213 -3.18 6.06 -9.69
N GLY A 214 -4.33 5.58 -10.16
CA GLY A 214 -5.46 5.21 -9.30
C GLY A 214 -6.26 6.40 -8.75
N SER A 215 -6.11 7.59 -9.34
CA SER A 215 -6.85 8.79 -8.96
C SER A 215 -7.97 9.12 -9.96
N SER A 216 -9.10 9.63 -9.48
CA SER A 216 -10.14 10.23 -10.31
C SER A 216 -9.68 11.56 -10.92
N ASN A 217 -10.46 12.09 -11.86
CA ASN A 217 -10.36 13.50 -12.20
C ASN A 217 -10.78 14.36 -11.00
N ILE A 218 -10.19 15.56 -10.90
CA ILE A 218 -10.53 16.54 -9.87
C ILE A 218 -11.99 17.00 -10.02
N SER A 219 -12.69 17.15 -8.90
CA SER A 219 -14.04 17.70 -8.88
C SER A 219 -14.08 19.14 -9.40
N LEU A 220 -15.29 19.62 -9.70
CA LEU A 220 -15.54 21.06 -9.73
C LEU A 220 -15.34 21.68 -8.33
N ALA A 221 -15.13 23.00 -8.29
CA ALA A 221 -15.00 23.73 -7.03
C ALA A 221 -16.29 23.63 -6.20
N SER A 222 -16.14 23.58 -4.87
CA SER A 222 -17.27 23.80 -3.96
C SER A 222 -17.88 25.20 -4.11
N ASN A 223 -19.02 25.40 -3.46
CA ASN A 223 -19.44 26.75 -3.10
C ASN A 223 -18.35 27.46 -2.28
N THR A 224 -18.16 28.76 -2.52
CA THR A 224 -17.19 29.56 -1.78
C THR A 224 -17.72 29.86 -0.38
N VAL A 225 -16.88 29.64 0.63
CA VAL A 225 -17.14 30.03 2.02
C VAL A 225 -16.08 31.03 2.46
N THR A 226 -16.47 32.06 3.21
CA THR A 226 -15.52 33.06 3.71
C THR A 226 -15.32 32.85 5.20
N THR A 227 -14.12 32.44 5.59
CA THR A 227 -13.76 32.31 7.00
C THR A 227 -13.52 33.70 7.62
N ALA A 228 -13.76 33.81 8.92
CA ALA A 228 -13.33 34.92 9.75
C ALA A 228 -12.17 34.43 10.63
N GLY A 229 -11.22 35.31 10.93
CA GLY A 229 -10.02 34.93 11.67
C GLY A 229 -10.33 34.38 13.06
N GLY A 230 -9.71 33.26 13.41
CA GLY A 230 -9.49 32.83 14.80
C GLY A 230 -10.59 32.00 15.48
N ASN A 231 -11.70 31.68 14.81
CA ASN A 231 -12.71 30.76 15.39
C ASN A 231 -13.45 29.88 14.37
N LEU A 232 -13.11 29.94 13.08
CA LEU A 232 -13.83 29.17 12.07
C LEU A 232 -13.00 28.01 11.52
N SER A 233 -13.72 26.94 11.19
CA SER A 233 -13.30 25.76 10.43
C SER A 233 -14.23 25.58 9.23
N ILE A 234 -13.82 24.76 8.27
CA ILE A 234 -14.61 24.41 7.10
C ILE A 234 -14.93 22.92 7.16
N THR A 235 -16.21 22.59 7.07
CA THR A 235 -16.69 21.22 6.89
C THR A 235 -17.01 21.04 5.41
N ALA A 236 -16.35 20.08 4.76
CA ALA A 236 -16.60 19.74 3.36
C ALA A 236 -17.15 18.31 3.25
N ILE A 237 -18.18 18.13 2.42
CA ILE A 237 -18.80 16.82 2.19
C ILE A 237 -18.91 16.57 0.69
N CYS A 238 -18.55 15.37 0.25
CA CYS A 238 -18.73 14.90 -1.13
C CYS A 238 -19.55 13.59 -1.11
N PRO A 239 -20.51 13.40 -2.02
CA PRO A 239 -21.15 12.10 -2.22
C PRO A 239 -20.13 11.00 -2.52
N ALA A 240 -20.38 9.80 -1.99
CA ALA A 240 -19.46 8.69 -2.16
C ALA A 240 -19.47 8.16 -3.60
N ILE A 241 -18.27 7.91 -4.15
CA ILE A 241 -18.07 7.27 -5.45
C ILE A 241 -17.83 5.78 -5.24
N LYS A 242 -18.53 4.95 -6.03
CA LYS A 242 -18.33 3.50 -6.01
C LYS A 242 -16.89 3.17 -6.41
N GLY A 243 -16.22 2.36 -5.60
CA GLY A 243 -14.83 1.94 -5.84
C GLY A 243 -13.76 2.90 -5.30
N ALA A 244 -14.14 4.02 -4.70
CA ALA A 244 -13.20 4.88 -3.96
C ALA A 244 -12.90 4.28 -2.58
N ALA A 245 -11.62 4.12 -2.27
CA ALA A 245 -11.13 3.73 -0.94
C ALA A 245 -10.82 4.94 -0.06
N GLY A 246 -10.55 6.10 -0.67
CA GLY A 246 -10.25 7.33 0.04
C GLY A 246 -10.45 8.56 -0.86
N TYR A 247 -10.30 9.74 -0.25
CA TYR A 247 -10.42 11.03 -0.92
C TYR A 247 -9.25 11.93 -0.54
N ALA A 248 -8.63 12.53 -1.54
CA ALA A 248 -7.66 13.61 -1.36
C ALA A 248 -8.39 14.96 -1.50
N TRP A 249 -8.29 15.78 -0.46
CA TRP A 249 -8.98 17.06 -0.37
C TRP A 249 -8.00 18.20 -0.65
N TYR A 250 -8.39 19.12 -1.53
CA TYR A 250 -7.61 20.32 -1.81
C TYR A 250 -8.37 21.53 -1.33
N VAL A 251 -7.72 22.39 -0.56
CA VAL A 251 -8.32 23.57 0.07
C VAL A 251 -7.50 24.80 -0.26
N GLY A 252 -8.15 25.89 -0.66
CA GLY A 252 -7.50 27.18 -0.86
C GLY A 252 -8.42 28.23 -1.47
N PRO A 253 -7.89 29.41 -1.83
CA PRO A 253 -8.72 30.53 -2.26
C PRO A 253 -9.32 30.39 -3.66
N ASN A 254 -8.70 29.56 -4.50
CA ASN A 254 -9.11 29.26 -5.87
C ASN A 254 -8.36 28.00 -6.33
N ALA A 255 -8.63 27.53 -7.56
CA ALA A 255 -8.01 26.32 -8.11
C ALA A 255 -6.46 26.38 -8.15
N ALA A 256 -5.86 27.55 -8.40
CA ALA A 256 -4.41 27.68 -8.48
C ALA A 256 -3.74 27.75 -7.10
N GLY A 257 -4.45 28.26 -6.09
CA GLY A 257 -3.97 28.38 -4.70
C GLY A 257 -4.36 27.20 -3.80
N ALA A 258 -5.13 26.24 -4.30
CA ALA A 258 -5.58 25.09 -3.50
C ALA A 258 -4.43 24.11 -3.25
N LYS A 259 -4.25 23.72 -1.99
CA LYS A 259 -3.23 22.77 -1.55
C LYS A 259 -3.88 21.51 -1.02
N LEU A 260 -3.19 20.38 -1.21
CA LEU A 260 -3.57 19.10 -0.61
C LEU A 260 -3.53 19.25 0.92
N ALA A 261 -4.65 18.96 1.56
CA ALA A 261 -4.87 19.08 3.00
C ALA A 261 -4.81 17.72 3.69
#